data_AF-A0A392NYX6-F1
#
_entry.id   AF-A0A392NYX6-F1
#
_cell.length_a   1.000
_cell.length_b   1.000
_cell.length_c   1.000
_cell.angle_alpha   90.00
_cell.angle_beta   90.00
_cell.angle_gamma   90.00
#
_symmetry.space_group_name_H-M   'P 1'
#
loop_
_entity.id
_entity.type
_entity.pdbx_description
1 polymer ?
#
loop_
_entity_poly.entity_id
_entity_poly.type
_entity_poly.pdbx_seq_one_letter_code
_entity_poly.pdbx_strand_id
1 'polypeptide(L)'
;MAEEEEESEISDKQKVEIAKWFLLNSPPGEIQYVAKDVKSILNDDGLFNEAASEAFPLYNKSHFIVLPMSDRSGDVLVTSFGELEDNAYLDPRTAQVAIVDHVKQV
;
A
#
# COMPACT_ATOMS: atom_id res chain seq x y z
N MET A 1 -25.48 35.24 -15.66
CA MET A 1 -25.55 34.03 -14.83
C MET A 1 -24.51 33.09 -15.39
N ALA A 2 -23.44 32.83 -14.65
CA ALA A 2 -22.51 31.77 -15.03
C ALA A 2 -23.28 30.46 -14.84
N GLU A 3 -23.36 29.64 -15.88
CA GLU A 3 -23.80 28.26 -15.76
C GLU A 3 -22.81 27.59 -14.80
N GLU A 4 -23.29 27.21 -13.61
CA GLU A 4 -22.57 26.26 -12.78
C GLU A 4 -22.53 24.95 -13.57
N GLU A 5 -21.40 24.67 -14.20
CA GLU A 5 -21.15 23.35 -14.77
C GLU A 5 -21.34 22.35 -13.64
N GLU A 6 -22.38 21.51 -13.71
CA GLU A 6 -22.52 20.35 -12.82
C GLU A 6 -21.26 19.50 -13.06
N GLU A 7 -20.26 19.60 -12.17
CA GLU A 7 -19.13 18.69 -12.13
C GLU A 7 -19.71 17.29 -11.99
N SER A 8 -19.74 16.55 -13.10
CA SER A 8 -20.19 15.15 -13.10
C SER A 8 -19.37 14.39 -12.07
N GLU A 9 -20.03 13.72 -11.12
CA GLU A 9 -19.35 12.92 -10.11
C GLU A 9 -18.34 11.97 -10.77
N ILE A 10 -17.13 11.93 -10.23
CA ILE A 10 -16.07 11.06 -10.73
C ILE A 10 -16.49 9.59 -10.60
N SER A 11 -16.15 8.78 -11.61
CA SER A 11 -16.46 7.34 -11.60
C SER A 11 -15.70 6.60 -10.50
N ASP A 12 -16.23 5.46 -10.05
CA ASP A 12 -15.59 4.65 -9.01
C ASP A 12 -14.20 4.18 -9.41
N LYS A 13 -13.99 3.88 -10.69
CA LYS A 13 -12.65 3.56 -11.23
C LYS A 13 -11.68 4.74 -11.06
N GLN A 14 -12.13 5.98 -11.31
CA GLN A 14 -11.30 7.17 -11.10
C GLN A 14 -11.03 7.39 -9.61
N LYS A 15 -12.02 7.14 -8.74
CA LYS A 15 -11.83 7.22 -7.29
C LYS A 15 -10.75 6.25 -6.81
N VAL A 16 -10.76 5.00 -7.29
CA VAL A 16 -9.72 3.99 -6.98
C VAL A 16 -8.34 4.43 -7.45
N GLU A 17 -8.21 4.91 -8.69
CA GLU A 17 -6.93 5.40 -9.22
C GLU A 17 -6.37 6.59 -8.43
N ILE A 18 -7.23 7.54 -8.03
CA ILE A 18 -6.84 8.69 -7.20
C ILE A 18 -6.43 8.23 -5.79
N ALA A 19 -7.19 7.32 -5.17
CA ALA A 19 -6.87 6.76 -3.86
C ALA A 19 -5.52 6.04 -3.88
N LYS A 20 -5.27 5.22 -4.91
CA LYS A 20 -3.99 4.54 -5.14
C LYS A 20 -2.86 5.54 -5.32
N TRP A 21 -3.08 6.62 -6.07
CA TRP A 21 -2.07 7.68 -6.24
C TRP A 21 -1.70 8.34 -4.90
N PHE A 22 -2.66 8.64 -4.03
CA PHE A 22 -2.38 9.17 -2.70
C PHE A 22 -1.54 8.20 -1.86
N LEU A 23 -1.91 6.92 -1.85
CA LEU A 23 -1.19 5.88 -1.10
C LEU A 23 0.26 5.73 -1.58
N LEU A 24 0.49 5.68 -2.90
CA LEU A 24 1.82 5.55 -3.50
C LEU A 24 2.74 6.75 -3.23
N ASN A 25 2.17 7.95 -3.06
CA ASN A 25 2.92 9.17 -2.78
C ASN A 25 2.96 9.53 -1.30
N SER A 26 2.62 8.58 -0.41
CA SER A 26 2.72 8.78 1.03
C SER A 26 4.18 9.08 1.44
N PRO A 27 4.43 9.99 2.38
CA PRO A 27 5.76 10.15 2.95
C PRO A 27 6.29 8.84 3.57
N PRO A 28 7.62 8.61 3.59
CA PRO A 28 8.21 7.42 4.22
C PRO A 28 7.73 7.24 5.67
N GLY A 29 7.11 6.10 5.98
CA GLY A 29 6.61 5.78 7.31
C GLY A 29 5.22 6.33 7.65
N GLU A 30 4.58 7.08 6.74
CA GLU A 30 3.27 7.71 6.98
C GLU A 30 2.11 7.05 6.24
N ILE A 31 2.35 6.04 5.40
CA ILE A 31 1.30 5.39 4.59
C ILE A 31 0.09 4.91 5.41
N GLN A 32 0.28 4.46 6.65
CA GLN A 32 -0.81 4.05 7.53
C GLN A 32 -1.73 5.22 7.96
N TYR A 33 -1.17 6.43 8.07
CA TYR A 33 -1.96 7.64 8.36
C TYR A 33 -2.68 8.11 7.11
N VAL A 34 -1.97 8.19 5.98
CA VAL A 34 -2.56 8.54 4.68
C VAL A 34 -3.69 7.57 4.31
N ALA A 35 -3.52 6.27 4.56
CA ALA A 35 -4.55 5.28 4.32
C ALA A 35 -5.82 5.50 5.15
N LYS A 36 -5.68 5.93 6.42
CA LYS A 36 -6.84 6.28 7.26
C LYS A 36 -7.57 7.51 6.70
N ASP A 37 -6.82 8.52 6.27
CA ASP A 37 -7.39 9.73 5.70
C ASP A 37 -8.10 9.45 4.37
N VAL A 38 -7.44 8.74 3.44
CA VAL A 38 -8.02 8.31 2.17
C VAL A 38 -9.27 7.48 2.40
N LYS A 39 -9.25 6.53 3.33
CA LYS A 39 -10.42 5.72 3.68
C LYS A 39 -11.60 6.58 4.15
N SER A 40 -11.33 7.59 4.99
CA SER A 40 -12.35 8.51 5.48
C SER A 40 -12.94 9.40 4.38
N ILE A 41 -12.13 9.81 3.41
CA ILE A 41 -12.55 10.63 2.27
C ILE A 41 -13.38 9.82 1.29
N LEU A 42 -12.97 8.57 1.01
CA LEU A 42 -13.63 7.70 0.05
C LEU A 42 -14.99 7.20 0.56
N ASN A 43 -15.09 6.94 1.87
CA ASN A 43 -16.27 6.43 2.56
C ASN A 43 -16.88 5.16 1.92
N ASP A 44 -16.04 4.37 1.24
CA ASP A 44 -16.37 3.10 0.63
C ASP A 44 -15.23 2.10 0.89
N ASP A 45 -15.51 1.07 1.69
CA ASP A 45 -14.53 0.04 2.04
C ASP A 45 -14.11 -0.81 0.85
N GLY A 46 -15.01 -1.05 -0.12
CA GLY A 46 -14.72 -1.85 -1.31
C GLY A 46 -13.69 -1.17 -2.20
N LEU A 47 -13.94 0.08 -2.55
CA LEU A 47 -13.03 0.88 -3.38
C LEU A 47 -11.70 1.14 -2.67
N PHE A 48 -11.72 1.36 -1.35
CA PHE A 48 -10.50 1.54 -0.58
C PHE A 48 -9.66 0.26 -0.56
N ASN A 49 -10.27 -0.89 -0.33
CA ASN A 49 -9.56 -2.17 -0.28
C ASN A 49 -8.93 -2.52 -1.64
N GLU A 50 -9.62 -2.24 -2.75
CA GLU A 50 -9.08 -2.37 -4.10
C GLU A 50 -7.81 -1.52 -4.26
N ALA A 51 -7.91 -0.21 -4.00
CA ALA A 51 -6.77 0.71 -4.10
C ALA A 51 -5.61 0.32 -3.18
N ALA A 52 -5.90 -0.07 -1.93
CA ALA A 52 -4.89 -0.46 -0.95
C ALA A 52 -4.17 -1.76 -1.34
N SER A 53 -4.90 -2.76 -1.84
CA SER A 53 -4.32 -4.04 -2.26
C SER A 53 -3.28 -3.88 -3.38
N GLU A 54 -3.46 -2.88 -4.25
CA GLU A 54 -2.51 -2.58 -5.33
C GLU A 54 -1.39 -1.61 -4.88
N ALA A 55 -1.71 -0.62 -4.06
CA ALA A 55 -0.76 0.44 -3.70
C ALA A 55 0.28 -0.02 -2.66
N PHE A 56 -0.14 -0.75 -1.62
CA PHE A 56 0.75 -1.10 -0.50
C PHE A 56 1.94 -1.98 -0.93
N PRO A 57 1.79 -3.01 -1.77
CA PRO A 57 2.94 -3.78 -2.26
C PRO A 57 3.94 -2.94 -3.03
N LEU A 58 3.46 -2.05 -3.89
CA LEU A 58 4.31 -1.16 -4.68
C LEU A 58 5.06 -0.17 -3.80
N TYR A 59 4.35 0.47 -2.86
CA TYR A 59 4.95 1.40 -1.90
C TYR A 59 5.98 0.70 -1.00
N ASN A 60 5.62 -0.44 -0.41
CA ASN A 60 6.51 -1.17 0.50
C ASN A 60 7.83 -1.56 -0.21
N LYS A 61 7.73 -2.02 -1.46
CA LYS A 61 8.88 -2.40 -2.28
C LYS A 61 9.71 -1.20 -2.76
N SER A 62 9.09 -0.06 -3.08
CA SER A 62 9.83 1.13 -3.54
C SER A 62 10.51 1.88 -2.40
N HIS A 63 9.93 1.84 -1.21
CA HIS A 63 10.49 2.46 0.01
C HIS A 63 11.39 1.55 0.83
N PHE A 64 11.56 0.28 0.42
CA PHE A 64 12.47 -0.70 1.02
C PHE A 64 12.17 -0.86 2.51
N ILE A 65 10.89 -1.01 2.85
CA ILE A 65 10.49 -1.09 4.25
C ILE A 65 11.11 -2.32 4.90
N VAL A 66 11.36 -2.20 6.19
CA VAL A 66 11.95 -3.25 7.03
C VAL A 66 10.86 -3.79 7.92
N LEU A 67 10.63 -5.11 7.87
CA LEU A 67 9.63 -5.78 8.69
C LEU A 67 10.28 -6.86 9.58
N PRO A 68 9.87 -6.99 10.84
CA PRO A 68 10.41 -8.03 11.72
C PRO A 68 9.96 -9.42 11.28
N MET A 69 10.86 -10.39 11.35
CA MET A 69 10.53 -11.80 11.13
C MET A 69 9.61 -12.32 12.25
N SER A 70 8.67 -13.19 11.90
CA SER A 70 7.69 -13.74 12.85
C SER A 70 8.33 -14.58 13.96
N ASP A 71 9.46 -15.23 13.68
CA ASP A 71 10.28 -15.99 14.63
C ASP A 71 11.30 -15.14 15.40
N ARG A 72 11.32 -13.82 15.17
CA ARG A 72 12.26 -12.85 15.76
C ARG A 72 13.73 -13.14 15.44
N SER A 73 14.02 -13.84 14.35
CA SER A 73 15.38 -14.09 13.89
C SER A 73 16.11 -12.82 13.41
N GLY A 74 15.35 -11.76 13.13
CA GLY A 74 15.83 -10.48 12.64
C GLY A 74 14.73 -9.74 11.89
N ASP A 75 15.13 -8.94 10.91
CA ASP A 75 14.21 -8.17 10.05
C ASP A 75 14.46 -8.50 8.58
N VAL A 76 13.41 -8.51 7.77
CA VAL A 76 13.47 -8.66 6.31
C VAL A 76 13.33 -7.30 5.61
N LEU A 77 14.04 -7.11 4.50
CA LEU A 77 13.84 -5.99 3.59
C LEU A 77 12.82 -6.37 2.52
N VAL A 78 11.73 -5.62 2.43
CA VAL A 78 10.70 -5.81 1.40
C VAL A 78 11.15 -5.11 0.12
N THR A 79 11.59 -5.87 -0.87
CA THR A 79 12.07 -5.34 -2.17
C THR A 79 11.73 -6.30 -3.30
N SER A 80 11.63 -5.80 -4.53
CA SER A 80 11.45 -6.66 -5.72
C SER A 80 12.61 -7.63 -5.97
N PHE A 81 13.79 -7.38 -5.39
CA PHE A 81 14.95 -8.26 -5.55
C PHE A 81 14.93 -9.47 -4.60
N GLY A 82 14.25 -9.33 -3.46
CA GLY A 82 14.05 -10.40 -2.48
C GLY A 82 12.71 -11.12 -2.62
N GLU A 83 11.83 -10.66 -3.50
CA GLU A 83 10.50 -11.22 -3.73
C GLU A 83 10.60 -12.59 -4.42
N LEU A 84 10.06 -13.62 -3.77
CA LEU A 84 9.95 -14.98 -4.31
C LEU A 84 8.58 -15.20 -4.94
N GLU A 85 7.54 -14.76 -4.22
CA GLU A 85 6.13 -14.76 -4.59
C GLU A 85 5.50 -13.45 -4.09
N ASP A 86 4.28 -13.11 -4.51
CA ASP A 86 3.63 -11.80 -4.28
C ASP A 86 3.73 -11.26 -2.83
N ASN A 87 3.77 -12.14 -1.84
CA ASN A 87 3.88 -11.80 -0.41
C ASN A 87 5.06 -12.47 0.31
N ALA A 88 5.95 -13.16 -0.41
CA ALA A 88 7.05 -13.93 0.18
C ALA A 88 8.42 -13.29 -0.13
N TYR A 89 9.19 -12.97 0.90
CA TYR A 89 10.46 -12.24 0.79
C TYR A 89 11.61 -13.00 1.43
N LEU A 90 12.70 -13.19 0.69
CA LEU A 90 13.91 -13.85 1.15
C LEU A 90 14.82 -12.89 1.94
N ASP A 91 15.21 -13.28 3.16
CA ASP A 91 16.40 -12.72 3.82
C ASP A 91 17.63 -13.58 3.48
N PRO A 92 18.55 -13.09 2.63
CA PRO A 92 19.72 -13.86 2.23
C PRO A 92 20.73 -14.09 3.37
N ARG A 93 20.66 -13.33 4.47
CA ARG A 93 21.60 -13.46 5.60
C ARG A 93 21.29 -14.70 6.44
N THR A 94 20.02 -15.03 6.58
CA THR A 94 19.52 -16.15 7.40
C THR A 94 18.99 -17.31 6.56
N ALA A 95 18.86 -17.11 5.24
CA ALA A 95 18.22 -18.04 4.31
C ALA A 95 16.77 -18.39 4.71
N GLN A 96 16.07 -17.41 5.28
CA GLN A 96 14.68 -17.53 5.69
C GLN A 96 13.75 -16.72 4.77
N VAL A 97 12.49 -17.12 4.74
CA VAL A 97 11.44 -16.45 3.96
C VAL A 97 10.43 -15.84 4.92
N ALA A 98 10.17 -14.54 4.75
CA ALA A 98 9.11 -13.82 5.42
C ALA A 98 7.85 -13.84 4.58
N ILE A 99 6.69 -14.01 5.22
CA ILE A 99 5.38 -13.82 4.57
C ILE A 99 4.82 -12.51 5.09
N VAL A 100 4.55 -11.58 4.18
CA VAL A 100 4.21 -10.19 4.50
C VAL A 100 2.74 -9.92 4.21
N ASP A 101 2.03 -9.39 5.20
CA ASP A 101 0.75 -8.69 4.98
C ASP A 101 1.06 -7.24 4.63
N HIS A 102 0.99 -6.91 3.33
CA HIS A 102 1.38 -5.61 2.82
C HIS A 102 0.60 -4.44 3.43
N VAL A 103 -0.71 -4.62 3.65
CA VAL A 103 -1.59 -3.57 4.18
C VAL A 103 -1.33 -3.36 5.67
N LYS A 104 -1.14 -4.44 6.42
CA LYS A 104 -0.83 -4.36 7.86
C LYS A 104 0.64 -4.05 8.15
N GLN A 105 1.52 -4.22 7.16
CA GLN A 105 2.98 -4.09 7.30
C GLN A 105 3.52 -4.95 8.44
N VAL A 106 3.18 -6.25 8.40
CA VAL A 106 3.63 -7.29 9.36
C VAL A 106 3.98 -8.58 8.66
#